data_AF-A0A497U6Y9-F1
#
_entry.id   AF-A0A497U6Y9-F1
#
_cell.length_a   1.000
_cell.length_b   1.000
_cell.length_c   1.000
_cell.angle_alpha   90.00
_cell.angle_beta   90.00
_cell.angle_gamma   90.00
#
_symmetry.space_group_name_H-M   'P 1'
#
loop_
_entity.id
_entity.type
_entity.pdbx_description
1 polymer ?
#
loop_
_entity_poly.entity_id
_entity_poly.type
_entity_poly.pdbx_seq_one_letter_code
_entity_poly.pdbx_strand_id
1 'polypeptide(L)'
;MATESHRKINNPSLSSIIELSYKDGPLLIAFGGVAGRRGLPPFELINITKNLKANKIYLRDLQQVWYQSGVSGISTNIDETASFLRNIIDENGINKVAVFGNSMGGYAAIIIGVLIKASCVHAFSPQTFIHNPRYIRNKDKSKIRA
;
A
#
# COMPACT_ATOMS: atom_id res chain seq x y z
N MET A 1 -25.96 5.03 4.82
CA MET A 1 -25.54 6.09 3.89
C MET A 1 -24.12 5.76 3.45
N ALA A 2 -23.86 5.63 2.14
CA ALA A 2 -22.49 5.43 1.66
C ALA A 2 -21.69 6.70 1.98
N THR A 3 -20.62 6.56 2.75
CA THR A 3 -19.70 7.65 3.08
C THR A 3 -19.16 8.28 1.79
N GLU A 4 -18.83 9.57 1.85
CA GLU A 4 -18.32 10.37 0.72
C GLU A 4 -17.13 9.71 -0.01
N SER A 5 -16.39 8.84 0.70
CA SER A 5 -15.35 7.97 0.16
C SER A 5 -15.80 7.03 -0.96
N HIS A 6 -17.06 6.54 -0.98
CA HIS A 6 -17.53 5.62 -2.04
C HIS A 6 -17.69 6.30 -3.41
N ARG A 7 -17.92 7.62 -3.45
CA ARG A 7 -18.00 8.36 -4.73
C ARG A 7 -16.62 8.55 -5.39
N LYS A 8 -15.54 8.42 -4.61
CA LYS A 8 -14.18 8.72 -5.05
C LYS A 8 -13.42 7.49 -5.59
N ILE A 9 -13.89 6.27 -5.32
CA ILE A 9 -13.21 4.99 -5.66
C ILE A 9 -12.98 4.83 -7.17
N ASN A 10 -13.94 5.29 -7.98
CA ASN A 10 -13.90 5.17 -9.44
C ASN A 10 -13.16 6.32 -10.14
N ASN A 11 -12.67 7.32 -9.40
CA ASN A 11 -11.93 8.43 -10.01
C ASN A 11 -10.53 7.94 -10.45
N PRO A 12 -10.19 7.93 -11.76
CA PRO A 12 -8.95 7.32 -12.22
C PRO A 12 -7.67 8.06 -11.81
N SER A 13 -7.75 9.35 -11.47
CA SER A 13 -6.58 10.13 -11.03
C SER A 13 -6.30 10.03 -9.53
N LEU A 14 -7.22 9.46 -8.76
CA LEU A 14 -7.07 9.35 -7.31
C LEU A 14 -6.14 8.18 -6.95
N SER A 15 -5.06 8.43 -6.22
CA SER A 15 -4.11 7.39 -5.80
C SER A 15 -4.29 6.96 -4.34
N SER A 16 -5.01 7.77 -3.54
CA SER A 16 -5.16 7.56 -2.11
C SER A 16 -6.54 7.94 -1.57
N ILE A 17 -6.94 7.29 -0.49
CA ILE A 17 -8.08 7.66 0.35
C ILE A 17 -7.59 7.61 1.80
N ILE A 18 -7.74 8.71 2.54
CA ILE A 18 -7.30 8.83 3.93
C ILE A 18 -8.52 9.18 4.79
N GLU A 19 -8.82 8.34 5.78
CA GLU A 19 -9.94 8.47 6.72
C GLU A 19 -9.42 8.35 8.16
N LEU A 20 -9.18 9.48 8.82
CA LEU A 20 -8.68 9.55 10.21
C LEU A 20 -9.80 9.95 11.18
N SER A 21 -10.89 9.17 11.21
CA SER A 21 -12.10 9.52 11.97
C SER A 21 -12.09 9.05 13.43
N TYR A 22 -11.10 8.26 13.85
CA TYR A 22 -11.06 7.63 15.17
C TYR A 22 -9.85 8.13 15.95
N LYS A 23 -10.07 9.10 16.83
CA LYS A 23 -9.06 9.56 17.79
C LYS A 23 -8.57 8.38 18.62
N ASP A 24 -7.24 8.25 18.77
CA ASP A 24 -6.57 7.15 19.48
C ASP A 24 -6.86 5.73 18.92
N GLY A 25 -7.54 5.64 17.77
CA GLY A 25 -7.89 4.39 17.10
C GLY A 25 -6.73 3.77 16.32
N PRO A 26 -6.74 2.45 16.10
CA PRO A 26 -5.73 1.80 15.27
C PRO A 26 -5.83 2.26 13.81
N LEU A 27 -4.74 2.13 13.07
CA LEU A 27 -4.67 2.44 11.64
C LEU A 27 -4.57 1.17 10.80
N LEU A 28 -5.43 1.08 9.80
CA LEU A 28 -5.32 0.13 8.70
C LEU A 28 -4.76 0.84 7.47
N ILE A 29 -3.67 0.32 6.91
CA ILE A 29 -3.12 0.77 5.64
C ILE A 29 -3.28 -0.35 4.63
N ALA A 30 -3.91 -0.10 3.49
CA ALA A 30 -4.13 -1.11 2.45
C ALA A 30 -3.56 -0.67 1.10
N PHE A 31 -2.70 -1.50 0.54
CA PHE A 31 -2.08 -1.32 -0.77
C PHE A 31 -2.79 -2.15 -1.84
N GLY A 32 -3.19 -1.49 -2.92
CA GLY A 32 -3.80 -2.05 -4.11
C GLY A 32 -2.87 -2.95 -4.93
N GLY A 33 -3.42 -4.03 -5.47
CA GLY A 33 -2.75 -4.83 -6.50
C GLY A 33 -2.72 -4.15 -7.87
N VAL A 34 -2.17 -4.85 -8.87
CA VAL A 34 -2.26 -4.40 -10.28
C VAL A 34 -3.71 -4.41 -10.76
N ALA A 35 -4.05 -3.52 -11.69
CA ALA A 35 -5.40 -3.43 -12.26
C ALA A 35 -5.80 -4.71 -13.03
N GLY A 36 -4.82 -5.45 -13.54
CA GLY A 36 -5.06 -6.56 -14.47
C GLY A 36 -5.88 -6.08 -15.67
N ARG A 37 -6.96 -6.80 -16.00
CA ARG A 37 -7.86 -6.45 -17.12
C ARG A 37 -8.85 -5.31 -16.80
N ARG A 38 -8.86 -4.77 -15.57
CA ARG A 38 -9.89 -3.83 -15.09
C ARG A 38 -9.60 -2.35 -15.39
N GLY A 39 -8.49 -2.04 -16.06
CA GLY A 39 -8.12 -0.68 -16.48
C GLY A 39 -7.66 0.25 -15.34
N LEU A 40 -8.29 0.18 -14.17
CA LEU A 40 -7.97 0.99 -13.00
C LEU A 40 -7.50 0.12 -11.82
N PRO A 41 -6.37 0.43 -11.17
CA PRO A 41 -5.94 -0.31 -9.98
C PRO A 41 -6.97 -0.16 -8.84
N PRO A 42 -7.23 -1.22 -8.07
CA PRO A 42 -8.24 -1.21 -7.02
C PRO A 42 -7.76 -0.47 -5.76
N PHE A 43 -8.70 0.15 -5.05
CA PHE A 43 -8.54 0.36 -3.61
C PHE A 43 -8.90 -0.94 -2.89
N GLU A 44 -7.89 -1.74 -2.56
CA GLU A 44 -8.10 -3.05 -1.93
C GLU A 44 -8.73 -2.93 -0.54
N LEU A 45 -9.54 -3.94 -0.20
CA LEU A 45 -10.23 -4.10 1.10
C LEU A 45 -11.26 -3.04 1.48
N ILE A 46 -11.41 -1.94 0.74
CA ILE A 46 -12.27 -0.80 1.10
C ILE A 46 -13.71 -1.18 1.50
N ASN A 47 -14.31 -2.15 0.80
CA ASN A 47 -15.68 -2.60 1.09
C ASN A 47 -15.80 -3.43 2.36
N ILE A 48 -14.79 -4.25 2.67
CA ILE A 48 -14.83 -5.14 3.84
C ILE A 48 -14.44 -4.39 5.12
N THR A 49 -13.62 -3.35 5.00
CA THR A 49 -13.15 -2.53 6.13
C THR A 49 -14.03 -1.31 6.40
N LYS A 50 -15.03 -1.01 5.55
CA LYS A 50 -15.85 0.21 5.66
C LYS A 50 -16.45 0.44 7.06
N ASN A 51 -16.95 -0.62 7.69
CA ASN A 51 -17.61 -0.56 9.01
C ASN A 51 -16.64 -0.80 10.18
N LEU A 52 -15.35 -1.03 9.90
CA LEU A 52 -14.36 -1.20 10.96
C LEU A 52 -14.15 0.13 11.69
N LYS A 53 -14.16 0.09 13.02
CA LYS A 53 -13.87 1.24 13.89
C LYS A 53 -12.36 1.49 13.98
N ALA A 54 -11.77 1.95 12.89
CA ALA A 54 -10.34 2.19 12.74
C ALA A 54 -10.10 3.34 11.76
N ASN A 55 -8.98 4.02 11.92
CA ASN A 55 -8.42 4.90 10.91
C ASN A 55 -8.01 4.08 9.68
N LYS A 56 -8.17 4.62 8.48
CA LYS A 56 -7.92 3.89 7.23
C LYS A 56 -7.14 4.74 6.24
N ILE A 57 -6.15 4.14 5.61
CA ILE A 57 -5.44 4.67 4.45
C ILE A 57 -5.48 3.60 3.36
N TYR A 58 -6.04 3.93 2.20
CA TYR A 58 -6.01 3.07 1.03
C TYR A 58 -5.13 3.72 -0.02
N LEU A 59 -4.22 2.96 -0.60
CA LEU A 59 -3.25 3.43 -1.59
C LEU A 59 -3.26 2.52 -2.80
N ARG A 60 -3.20 3.08 -3.99
CA ARG A 60 -3.02 2.32 -5.22
C ARG A 60 -1.94 2.95 -6.10
N ASP A 61 -1.16 2.10 -6.74
CA ASP A 61 -0.12 2.52 -7.66
C ASP A 61 -0.73 2.72 -9.06
N LEU A 62 -0.95 3.98 -9.44
CA LEU A 62 -1.49 4.35 -10.76
C LEU A 62 -0.50 4.05 -11.90
N GLN A 63 0.80 3.99 -11.61
CA GLN A 63 1.85 3.70 -12.59
C GLN A 63 2.09 2.18 -12.73
N GLN A 64 1.61 1.38 -11.78
CA GLN A 64 1.79 -0.08 -11.72
C GLN A 64 3.26 -0.51 -11.78
N VAL A 65 4.11 0.23 -11.08
CA VAL A 65 5.57 0.04 -10.97
C VAL A 65 5.94 -0.45 -9.56
N TRP A 66 5.07 -1.23 -8.94
CA TRP A 66 5.31 -1.86 -7.64
C TRP A 66 5.61 -0.85 -6.53
N TYR A 67 4.98 0.32 -6.59
CA TYR A 67 5.16 1.44 -5.66
C TYR A 67 6.59 1.99 -5.60
N GLN A 68 7.48 1.59 -6.53
CA GLN A 68 8.88 2.04 -6.55
C GLN A 68 9.00 3.54 -6.85
N SER A 69 8.10 4.08 -7.68
CA SER A 69 8.01 5.51 -7.98
C SER A 69 7.09 6.27 -7.01
N GLY A 70 6.85 5.71 -5.81
CA GLY A 70 5.98 6.28 -4.80
C GLY A 70 4.50 6.23 -5.17
N VAL A 71 3.70 7.02 -4.45
CA VAL A 71 2.26 7.16 -4.68
C VAL A 71 1.99 8.53 -5.32
N SER A 72 1.41 8.51 -6.52
CA SER A 72 1.12 9.73 -7.31
C SER A 72 0.43 10.81 -6.48
N GLY A 73 0.98 12.02 -6.45
CA GLY A 73 0.46 13.15 -5.67
C GLY A 73 0.78 13.12 -4.17
N ILE A 74 1.51 12.12 -3.68
CA ILE A 74 1.96 12.00 -2.28
C ILE A 74 3.49 11.94 -2.19
N SER A 75 4.13 11.14 -3.04
CA SER A 75 5.57 10.83 -2.96
C SER A 75 6.13 10.43 -4.32
N THR A 76 7.46 10.44 -4.45
CA THR A 76 8.18 10.11 -5.68
C THR A 76 8.94 8.78 -5.62
N ASN A 77 9.03 8.20 -4.43
CA ASN A 77 9.66 6.90 -4.19
C ASN A 77 9.08 6.20 -2.94
N ILE A 78 9.52 4.97 -2.70
CA ILE A 78 9.00 4.13 -1.60
C ILE A 78 9.41 4.65 -0.20
N ASP A 79 10.59 5.25 -0.07
CA ASP A 79 11.08 5.81 1.20
C ASP A 79 10.31 7.08 1.58
N GLU A 80 9.99 7.92 0.61
CA GLU A 80 9.09 9.07 0.78
C GLU A 80 7.68 8.63 1.11
N THR A 81 7.17 7.55 0.49
CA THR A 81 5.88 6.96 0.89
C THR A 81 5.90 6.54 2.35
N ALA A 82 6.95 5.84 2.79
CA ALA A 82 7.10 5.42 4.18
C ALA A 82 7.19 6.63 5.13
N SER A 83 7.93 7.67 4.74
CA SER A 83 8.08 8.89 5.53
C SER A 83 6.77 9.65 5.68
N PHE A 84 6.00 9.79 4.60
CA PHE A 84 4.65 10.35 4.63
C PHE A 84 3.73 9.59 5.59
N LEU A 85 3.75 8.26 5.53
CA LEU A 85 2.92 7.42 6.41
C LEU A 85 3.34 7.52 7.88
N ARG A 86 4.66 7.57 8.16
CA ARG A 86 5.17 7.82 9.52
C ARG A 86 4.72 9.16 10.07
N ASN A 87 4.77 10.22 9.27
CA ASN A 87 4.31 11.54 9.70
C ASN A 87 2.83 11.50 10.10
N ILE A 88 1.96 10.84 9.31
CA ILE A 88 0.55 10.67 9.67
C ILE A 88 0.40 9.90 11.00
N ILE A 89 1.17 8.83 11.18
CA ILE A 89 1.13 8.01 12.40
C ILE A 89 1.52 8.85 13.62
N ASP A 90 2.62 9.58 13.53
CA ASP A 90 3.18 10.38 14.62
C ASP A 90 2.29 11.58 14.96
N GLU A 91 1.82 12.33 13.95
CA GLU A 91 0.93 13.49 14.13
C GLU A 91 -0.41 13.13 14.78
N ASN A 92 -0.87 11.88 14.60
CA ASN A 92 -2.14 11.41 15.13
C ASN A 92 -1.99 10.50 16.37
N GLY A 93 -0.76 10.32 16.88
CA GLY A 93 -0.50 9.48 18.07
C GLY A 93 -0.95 8.03 17.90
N ILE A 94 -0.78 7.47 16.69
CA ILE A 94 -1.28 6.13 16.35
C ILE A 94 -0.28 5.06 16.79
N ASN A 95 -0.69 4.22 17.75
CA ASN A 95 0.22 3.23 18.36
C ASN A 95 0.08 1.82 17.79
N LYS A 96 -0.95 1.57 16.97
CA LYS A 96 -1.25 0.26 16.37
C LYS A 96 -1.52 0.42 14.88
N VAL A 97 -0.66 -0.16 14.06
CA VAL A 97 -0.72 -0.05 12.61
C VAL A 97 -0.72 -1.44 11.99
N ALA A 98 -1.75 -1.75 11.22
CA ALA A 98 -1.86 -2.99 10.46
C ALA A 98 -1.79 -2.67 8.96
N VAL A 99 -0.82 -3.27 8.26
CA VAL A 99 -0.61 -3.04 6.82
C VAL A 99 -1.05 -4.25 6.03
N PHE A 100 -1.81 -4.02 4.96
CA PHE A 100 -2.40 -5.05 4.12
C PHE A 100 -2.04 -4.83 2.66
N GLY A 101 -1.97 -5.90 1.88
CA GLY A 101 -1.90 -5.79 0.43
C GLY A 101 -1.97 -7.13 -0.30
N ASN A 102 -2.38 -7.09 -1.56
CA ASN A 102 -2.51 -8.27 -2.42
C ASN A 102 -1.63 -8.14 -3.68
N SER A 103 -0.92 -9.21 -4.06
CA SER A 103 -0.03 -9.21 -5.25
C SER A 103 1.00 -8.08 -5.17
N MET A 104 0.97 -7.11 -6.10
CA MET A 104 1.75 -5.88 -6.05
C MET A 104 1.55 -5.07 -4.76
N GLY A 105 0.33 -5.01 -4.25
CA GLY A 105 0.09 -4.38 -2.96
C GLY A 105 0.71 -5.17 -1.81
N GLY A 106 0.81 -6.49 -1.94
CA GLY A 106 1.47 -7.36 -0.95
C GLY A 106 2.97 -7.10 -0.87
N TYR A 107 3.63 -6.86 -2.01
CA TYR A 107 5.01 -6.38 -2.07
C TYR A 107 5.19 -5.08 -1.28
N ALA A 108 4.35 -4.08 -1.57
CA ALA A 108 4.39 -2.79 -0.88
C ALA A 108 4.10 -2.93 0.62
N ALA A 109 3.12 -3.76 1.00
CA ALA A 109 2.76 -3.99 2.39
C ALA A 109 3.93 -4.54 3.22
N ILE A 110 4.73 -5.45 2.66
CA ILE A 110 5.93 -5.99 3.32
C ILE A 110 6.96 -4.89 3.55
N ILE A 111 7.36 -4.17 2.49
CA ILE A 111 8.43 -3.18 2.59
C ILE A 111 8.02 -2.00 3.47
N ILE A 112 6.85 -1.41 3.20
CA ILE A 112 6.35 -0.28 3.96
C ILE A 112 6.14 -0.68 5.42
N GLY A 113 5.55 -1.86 5.67
CA GLY A 113 5.35 -2.36 7.03
C GLY A 113 6.64 -2.42 7.85
N VAL A 114 7.76 -2.84 7.23
CA VAL A 114 9.08 -2.82 7.86
C VAL A 114 9.57 -1.38 8.07
N LEU A 115 9.52 -0.53 7.03
CA LEU A 115 10.04 0.84 7.08
C LEU A 115 9.33 1.73 8.12
N ILE A 116 8.03 1.49 8.35
CA ILE A 116 7.23 2.23 9.33
C ILE A 116 7.12 1.52 10.69
N LYS A 117 7.76 0.34 10.85
CA LYS A 117 7.67 -0.51 12.04
C LYS A 117 6.21 -0.83 12.42
N ALA A 118 5.42 -1.23 11.43
CA ALA A 118 4.02 -1.60 11.62
C ALA A 118 3.87 -2.74 12.64
N SER A 119 2.74 -2.74 13.36
CA SER A 119 2.43 -3.77 14.37
C SER A 119 2.19 -5.14 13.73
N CYS A 120 1.60 -5.18 12.54
CA CYS A 120 1.49 -6.40 11.73
C CYS A 120 1.41 -6.10 10.23
N VAL A 121 1.79 -7.09 9.43
CA VAL A 121 1.68 -7.08 7.97
C VAL A 121 0.91 -8.30 7.50
N HIS A 122 -0.12 -8.09 6.68
CA HIS A 122 -0.93 -9.12 6.03
C HIS A 122 -0.76 -9.01 4.51
N ALA A 123 0.19 -9.77 3.97
CA ALA A 123 0.49 -9.81 2.55
C ALA A 123 -0.14 -11.06 1.90
N PHE A 124 -1.05 -10.86 0.94
CA PHE A 124 -1.73 -11.92 0.21
C PHE A 124 -1.08 -12.12 -1.16
N SER A 125 -0.65 -13.35 -1.44
CA SER A 125 0.05 -13.72 -2.69
C SER A 125 1.11 -12.69 -3.15
N PRO A 126 1.99 -12.19 -2.25
CA PRO A 126 2.92 -11.15 -2.61
C PRO A 126 3.99 -11.68 -3.55
N GLN A 127 4.37 -10.89 -4.55
CA GLN A 127 5.68 -11.06 -5.17
C GLN A 127 6.70 -10.47 -4.20
N THR A 128 7.70 -11.26 -3.83
CA THR A 128 8.81 -10.83 -2.94
C THR A 128 10.06 -10.45 -3.72
N PHE A 129 10.08 -10.74 -5.02
CA PHE A 129 11.12 -10.35 -5.96
C PHE A 129 10.44 -9.80 -7.22
N ILE A 130 10.84 -8.60 -7.64
CA ILE A 130 10.31 -7.93 -8.85
C ILE A 130 11.31 -7.94 -10.02
N HIS A 131 12.47 -8.60 -9.84
CA HIS A 131 13.41 -8.90 -10.92
C HIS A 131 13.00 -10.16 -11.71
N ASN A 132 13.51 -10.29 -12.95
CA ASN A 132 13.12 -11.36 -13.88
C ASN A 132 13.27 -12.76 -13.24
N PRO A 133 12.19 -13.54 -13.10
CA PRO A 133 12.23 -14.86 -12.45
C PRO A 133 13.10 -15.88 -13.19
N ARG A 134 13.49 -15.59 -14.44
CA ARG A 134 14.48 -16.39 -15.18
C ARG A 134 15.84 -16.42 -14.49
N TYR A 135 16.26 -15.37 -13.80
CA TYR A 135 17.57 -15.35 -13.13
C TYR A 135 17.67 -16.37 -11.99
N ILE A 136 16.58 -16.54 -11.22
CA ILE A 136 16.51 -17.55 -10.15
C ILE A 136 16.41 -18.95 -10.77
N ARG A 137 15.55 -19.13 -11.78
CA ARG A 137 15.36 -20.42 -12.47
C ARG A 137 16.63 -20.92 -13.15
N ASN A 138 17.40 -20.01 -13.75
CA ASN A 138 18.63 -20.33 -14.46
C ASN A 138 19.84 -20.44 -13.51
N LYS A 139 19.67 -20.20 -12.20
CA LYS A 139 20.77 -20.05 -11.23
C LYS A 139 21.84 -19.08 -11.74
N ASP A 140 21.42 -18.03 -12.43
CA ASP A 140 22.32 -17.01 -12.95
C ASP A 140 22.93 -16.29 -11.74
N LYS A 141 24.16 -16.67 -11.38
CA LYS A 141 24.95 -15.95 -10.39
C LYS A 141 25.14 -14.56 -10.97
N SER A 142 24.42 -13.56 -10.48
CA SER A 142 24.75 -12.18 -10.77
C SER A 142 26.19 -12.00 -10.30
N LYS A 143 27.12 -11.86 -11.26
CA LYS A 143 28.44 -11.30 -10.94
C LYS A 143 28.19 -9.84 -10.62
N ILE A 144 27.76 -9.57 -9.39
CA ILE A 144 27.94 -8.27 -8.77
C ILE A 144 29.46 -8.18 -8.61
N ARG A 145 30.10 -7.55 -9.59
CA ARG A 145 31.44 -7.01 -9.37
C ARG A 145 31.22 -5.86 -8.39
N ALA A 146 31.66 -6.08 -7.15
CA ALA A 146 31.93 -5.02 -6.20
C ALA A 146 32.98 -4.06 -6.77
#